data_AF-A0A1M6Z5P0-F1
#
_entry.id   AF-A0A1M6Z5P0-F1
#
_cell.length_a   1.000
_cell.length_b   1.000
_cell.length_c   1.000
_cell.angle_alpha   90.00
_cell.angle_beta   90.00
_cell.angle_gamma   90.00
#
_symmetry.space_group_name_H-M   'P 1'
#
loop_
_entity.id
_entity.type
_entity.pdbx_description
1 polymer ?
#
loop_
_entity_poly.entity_id
_entity_poly.type
_entity_poly.pdbx_seq_one_letter_code
_entity_poly.pdbx_strand_id
1 'polypeptide(L)'
;MKKIALYLLLFLITSTLTSSCQEKKETNKYANKLSVQDNLTNMQTNFKWQEGLSCPEGYPIQVYRGWLEGPLVSNGATEEPNSTTSIYGFGTTTGIGNWGDNSSGMSQGEKPIPQRLNCTWYSYVEDVMYHINTELDYPKMVKLFNEGFQSSLRKRGKVMTTYDKVTVGFAPGGVVVVWLQGGGQKIVEIGRYQGNKVVISDKEIASLDSHERLLFDPADRARTLKNPKIIAPEVQEANKNKPIPFGLWDSYRIKYNWKPTFVFVREGKMSDDVSFSLFNGERETLLDEEFTKNDYKDRAIPRILSFAWWDKNGQGYGGYIRFDEKEIFAAYKELHAMNPEANIDLEVKINPGSTYLAVAIKNGINIIPLKKSNTKVYESRSLTEEYKYNWRPVFVFTEGAKIPDNIDIRRNTLQEILKDKTFINLPFQQNSPPYMIVFNYYERDSFIGATNLIFEEDDISQTFKSLDKLKQGAPLEMEVKIGIAPHSFSITLKGNGKEVPVKFKTYDWK
;
A
#
# COMPACT_ATOMS: atom_id res chain seq x y z
N MET A 1 -21.53 15.55 -66.45
CA MET A 1 -21.81 14.20 -65.89
C MET A 1 -20.67 13.62 -65.02
N LYS A 2 -19.38 13.83 -65.32
CA LYS A 2 -18.27 13.24 -64.53
C LYS A 2 -18.01 13.85 -63.13
N LYS A 3 -18.41 15.10 -62.86
CA LYS A 3 -18.23 15.73 -61.53
C LYS A 3 -19.30 15.36 -60.51
N ILE A 4 -20.53 15.05 -60.94
CA ILE A 4 -21.64 14.67 -60.05
C ILE A 4 -21.48 13.22 -59.57
N ALA A 5 -20.95 12.33 -60.42
CA ALA A 5 -20.63 10.95 -60.06
C ALA A 5 -19.53 10.84 -58.97
N LEU A 6 -18.56 11.76 -58.95
CA LEU A 6 -17.48 11.76 -57.95
C LEU A 6 -17.96 12.22 -56.56
N TYR A 7 -18.89 13.17 -56.49
CA TYR A 7 -19.49 13.61 -55.23
C TYR A 7 -20.43 12.57 -54.62
N LEU A 8 -21.18 11.84 -55.46
CA LEU A 8 -22.02 10.72 -55.00
C LEU A 8 -21.17 9.55 -54.49
N LEU A 9 -20.02 9.26 -55.10
CA LEU A 9 -19.11 8.22 -54.62
C LEU A 9 -18.42 8.60 -53.29
N LEU A 10 -18.08 9.87 -53.08
CA LEU A 10 -17.50 10.34 -51.81
C LEU A 10 -18.51 10.32 -50.65
N PHE A 11 -19.78 10.64 -50.93
CA PHE A 11 -20.83 10.67 -49.90
C PHE A 11 -21.24 9.25 -49.42
N LEU A 12 -21.18 8.26 -50.31
CA LEU A 12 -21.46 6.84 -50.01
C LEU A 12 -20.33 6.15 -49.21
N ILE A 13 -19.10 6.65 -49.30
CA ILE A 13 -17.97 6.14 -48.51
C ILE A 13 -17.95 6.76 -47.10
N THR A 14 -18.46 7.99 -46.92
CA THR A 14 -18.54 8.63 -45.60
C THR A 14 -19.70 8.12 -44.73
N SER A 15 -20.78 7.60 -45.31
CA SER A 15 -21.93 7.08 -44.54
C SER A 15 -21.76 5.64 -44.07
N THR A 16 -20.85 4.86 -44.65
CA THR A 16 -20.61 3.45 -44.26
C THR A 16 -19.51 3.28 -43.21
N LEU A 17 -18.65 4.30 -43.01
CA LEU A 17 -17.58 4.28 -42.00
C LEU A 17 -18.02 4.77 -40.61
N THR A 18 -19.09 5.56 -40.50
CA THR A 18 -19.57 6.07 -39.20
C THR A 18 -20.42 5.04 -38.44
N SER A 19 -21.24 4.25 -39.15
CA SER A 19 -22.09 3.21 -38.53
C SER A 19 -21.28 2.04 -37.96
N SER A 20 -20.23 1.59 -38.68
CA SER A 20 -19.40 0.46 -38.27
C SER A 20 -18.56 0.74 -37.00
N CYS A 21 -18.18 2.00 -36.78
CA CYS A 21 -17.41 2.42 -35.60
C CYS A 21 -18.27 2.63 -34.35
N GLN A 22 -19.54 3.03 -34.51
CA GLN A 22 -20.49 3.13 -33.39
C GLN A 22 -20.97 1.74 -32.95
N GLU A 23 -21.32 0.85 -33.89
CA GLU A 23 -21.69 -0.52 -33.57
C GLU A 23 -20.56 -1.27 -32.86
N LYS A 24 -19.30 -1.24 -33.36
CA LYS A 24 -18.17 -1.91 -32.68
C LYS A 24 -17.92 -1.38 -31.27
N LYS A 25 -18.09 -0.08 -30.99
CA LYS A 25 -17.92 0.48 -29.64
C LYS A 25 -19.05 0.07 -28.71
N GLU A 26 -20.28 0.03 -29.20
CA GLU A 26 -21.42 -0.45 -28.42
C GLU A 26 -21.33 -1.95 -28.18
N THR A 27 -21.10 -2.78 -29.21
CA THR A 27 -20.96 -4.24 -29.06
C THR A 27 -19.80 -4.59 -28.12
N ASN A 28 -18.67 -3.87 -28.18
CA ASN A 28 -17.56 -4.08 -27.23
C ASN A 28 -17.92 -3.62 -25.81
N LYS A 29 -18.71 -2.55 -25.65
CA LYS A 29 -19.22 -2.11 -24.34
C LYS A 29 -20.23 -3.11 -23.75
N TYR A 30 -21.13 -3.65 -24.58
CA TYR A 30 -22.10 -4.67 -24.18
C TYR A 30 -21.43 -6.03 -23.87
N ALA A 31 -20.50 -6.48 -24.71
CA ALA A 31 -19.73 -7.70 -24.47
C ALA A 31 -18.82 -7.60 -23.24
N ASN A 32 -18.17 -6.45 -23.02
CA ASN A 32 -17.44 -6.19 -21.77
C ASN A 32 -18.38 -6.11 -20.56
N LYS A 33 -19.57 -5.52 -20.70
CA LYS A 33 -20.55 -5.46 -19.60
C LYS A 33 -21.03 -6.87 -19.21
N LEU A 34 -21.31 -7.74 -20.19
CA LEU A 34 -21.69 -9.14 -19.98
C LEU A 34 -20.54 -9.96 -19.35
N SER A 35 -19.31 -9.86 -19.86
CA SER A 35 -18.16 -10.61 -19.31
C SER A 35 -17.75 -10.14 -17.90
N VAL A 36 -17.92 -8.85 -17.61
CA VAL A 36 -17.73 -8.29 -16.26
C VAL A 36 -18.82 -8.79 -15.31
N GLN A 37 -20.07 -8.85 -15.77
CA GLN A 37 -21.19 -9.30 -14.97
C GLN A 37 -21.08 -10.79 -14.62
N ASP A 38 -20.63 -11.62 -15.55
CA ASP A 38 -20.36 -13.05 -15.32
C ASP A 38 -19.23 -13.30 -14.30
N ASN A 39 -18.18 -12.47 -14.32
CA ASN A 39 -17.05 -12.56 -13.37
C ASN A 39 -17.40 -12.06 -11.95
N LEU A 40 -18.40 -11.20 -11.80
CA LEU A 40 -18.82 -10.64 -10.50
C LEU A 40 -19.81 -11.55 -9.74
N THR A 41 -20.42 -12.53 -10.41
CA THR A 41 -21.52 -13.36 -9.86
C THR A 41 -21.17 -14.14 -8.58
N ASN A 42 -19.88 -14.41 -8.33
CA ASN A 42 -19.40 -15.13 -7.14
C ASN A 42 -18.59 -14.26 -6.17
N MET A 43 -18.48 -12.95 -6.42
CA MET A 43 -17.68 -12.05 -5.58
C MET A 43 -18.55 -11.40 -4.50
N GLN A 44 -17.99 -11.24 -3.30
CA GLN A 44 -18.63 -10.46 -2.24
C GLN A 44 -18.71 -8.99 -2.67
N THR A 45 -19.84 -8.33 -2.40
CA THR A 45 -20.09 -6.94 -2.79
C THR A 45 -20.32 -6.00 -1.60
N ASN A 46 -20.41 -6.56 -0.39
CA ASN A 46 -20.51 -5.82 0.87
C ASN A 46 -19.24 -6.02 1.69
N PHE A 47 -18.63 -4.94 2.16
CA PHE A 47 -17.44 -5.00 3.00
C PHE A 47 -17.53 -3.98 4.13
N LYS A 48 -16.74 -4.18 5.18
CA LYS A 48 -16.55 -3.16 6.20
C LYS A 48 -15.60 -2.08 5.68
N TRP A 49 -16.12 -0.90 5.38
CA TRP A 49 -15.31 0.22 4.93
C TRP A 49 -15.81 1.57 5.45
N GLN A 50 -14.95 2.59 5.35
CA GLN A 50 -15.23 3.98 5.71
C GLN A 50 -15.04 4.91 4.51
N GLU A 51 -15.99 5.80 4.28
CA GLU A 51 -15.85 6.87 3.29
C GLU A 51 -14.87 7.95 3.77
N GLY A 52 -14.25 8.65 2.85
CA GLY A 52 -13.46 9.81 3.21
C GLY A 52 -13.11 10.71 2.06
N LEU A 53 -12.53 11.84 2.39
CA LEU A 53 -12.17 12.88 1.45
C LEU A 53 -10.65 13.07 1.44
N SER A 54 -10.17 13.56 0.30
CA SER A 54 -8.80 14.02 0.13
C SER A 54 -8.82 15.31 -0.69
N CYS A 55 -7.82 16.17 -0.49
CA CYS A 55 -7.54 17.26 -1.41
C CYS A 55 -6.04 17.58 -1.40
N PRO A 56 -5.53 18.29 -2.41
CA PRO A 56 -4.15 18.74 -2.42
C PRO A 56 -3.90 19.78 -1.32
N GLU A 57 -2.73 19.71 -0.70
CA GLU A 57 -2.33 20.70 0.30
C GLU A 57 -2.34 22.12 -0.29
N GLY A 58 -2.91 23.07 0.44
CA GLY A 58 -3.10 24.45 -0.02
C GLY A 58 -4.31 24.69 -0.91
N TYR A 59 -5.08 23.65 -1.24
CA TYR A 59 -6.31 23.75 -2.03
C TYR A 59 -7.49 23.14 -1.25
N PRO A 60 -7.90 23.76 -0.13
CA PRO A 60 -8.99 23.25 0.67
C PRO A 60 -10.30 23.24 -0.11
N ILE A 61 -11.15 22.27 0.22
CA ILE A 61 -12.48 22.09 -0.34
C ILE A 61 -13.49 21.86 0.78
N GLN A 62 -14.77 22.08 0.49
CA GLN A 62 -15.85 21.63 1.36
C GLN A 62 -16.97 21.03 0.50
N VAL A 63 -17.39 19.82 0.84
CA VAL A 63 -18.55 19.20 0.20
C VAL A 63 -19.80 19.95 0.65
N TYR A 64 -20.58 20.44 -0.32
CA TYR A 64 -21.87 21.09 -0.07
C TYR A 64 -22.98 20.03 0.09
N ARG A 65 -23.00 19.04 -0.81
CA ARG A 65 -23.89 17.87 -0.78
C ARG A 65 -23.19 16.73 -1.51
N GLY A 66 -23.22 15.49 -1.01
CA GLY A 66 -22.63 14.39 -1.77
C GLY A 66 -22.75 13.02 -1.14
N TRP A 67 -22.84 12.01 -2.00
CA TRP A 67 -23.04 10.61 -1.65
C TRP A 67 -22.26 9.67 -2.57
N LEU A 68 -21.77 8.60 -1.97
CA LEU A 68 -21.37 7.38 -2.65
C LEU A 68 -22.57 6.43 -2.67
N GLU A 69 -22.98 5.98 -3.85
CA GLU A 69 -24.21 5.22 -4.03
C GLU A 69 -23.88 3.81 -4.51
N GLY A 70 -24.56 2.81 -3.95
CA GLY A 70 -24.46 1.42 -4.37
C GLY A 70 -25.16 1.16 -5.72
N PRO A 71 -25.17 -0.11 -6.17
CA PRO A 71 -25.84 -0.49 -7.41
C PRO A 71 -27.32 -0.07 -7.45
N LEU A 72 -27.77 0.36 -8.63
CA LEU A 72 -29.16 0.67 -8.88
C LEU A 72 -29.99 -0.63 -8.85
N VAL A 73 -31.11 -0.58 -8.14
CA VAL A 73 -32.10 -1.65 -8.08
C VAL A 73 -33.43 -1.12 -8.60
N SER A 74 -34.05 -1.88 -9.49
CA SER A 74 -35.38 -1.56 -10.00
C SER A 74 -36.45 -2.12 -9.06
N ASN A 75 -37.44 -1.30 -8.72
CA ASN A 75 -38.66 -1.75 -8.05
C ASN A 75 -39.84 -1.94 -9.05
N GLY A 76 -39.56 -1.92 -10.36
CA GLY A 76 -40.55 -2.00 -11.43
C GLY A 76 -41.13 -0.66 -11.89
N ALA A 77 -40.85 0.44 -11.19
CA ALA A 77 -41.30 1.79 -11.56
C ALA A 77 -40.16 2.81 -11.62
N THR A 78 -39.20 2.73 -10.69
CA THR A 78 -37.99 3.56 -10.64
C THR A 78 -36.75 2.70 -10.40
N GLU A 79 -35.59 3.24 -10.78
CA GLU A 79 -34.29 2.72 -10.38
C GLU A 79 -33.71 3.62 -9.29
N GLU A 80 -33.44 3.04 -8.13
CA GLU A 80 -32.84 3.76 -7.00
C GLU A 80 -31.61 3.00 -6.50
N PRO A 81 -30.60 3.69 -5.95
CA PRO A 81 -29.43 3.01 -5.42
C PRO A 81 -29.82 2.18 -4.19
N ASN A 82 -29.34 0.95 -4.12
CA ASN A 82 -29.62 0.04 -2.99
C ASN A 82 -28.97 0.48 -1.67
N SER A 83 -28.05 1.45 -1.72
CA SER A 83 -27.42 2.05 -0.56
C SER A 83 -26.89 3.44 -0.90
N THR A 84 -26.82 4.30 0.11
CA THR A 84 -26.25 5.64 0.01
C THR A 84 -25.36 5.90 1.22
N THR A 85 -24.12 6.30 0.98
CA THR A 85 -23.15 6.69 2.01
C THR A 85 -22.84 8.17 1.84
N SER A 86 -23.22 9.00 2.81
CA SER A 86 -22.94 10.43 2.78
C SER A 86 -21.44 10.71 2.87
N ILE A 87 -20.94 11.58 2.00
CA ILE A 87 -19.60 12.22 2.10
C ILE A 87 -19.71 13.71 2.43
N TYR A 88 -20.91 14.15 2.81
CA TYR A 88 -21.22 15.48 3.33
C TYR A 88 -21.10 15.53 4.86
N GLY A 89 -20.87 16.74 5.40
CA GLY A 89 -20.87 17.00 6.84
C GLY A 89 -19.51 16.85 7.54
N PHE A 90 -18.42 16.68 6.77
CA PHE A 90 -17.06 16.54 7.33
C PHE A 90 -16.35 17.87 7.61
N GLY A 91 -16.99 19.00 7.30
CA GLY A 91 -16.37 20.32 7.34
C GLY A 91 -15.34 20.54 6.22
N THR A 92 -14.44 21.50 6.42
CA THR A 92 -13.39 21.83 5.45
C THR A 92 -12.34 20.72 5.39
N THR A 93 -12.15 20.15 4.19
CA THR A 93 -11.05 19.23 3.91
C THR A 93 -9.81 20.06 3.55
N THR A 94 -8.70 19.81 4.24
CA THR A 94 -7.52 20.69 4.25
C THR A 94 -6.29 20.11 3.53
N GLY A 95 -6.37 18.85 3.10
CA GLY A 95 -5.24 18.15 2.45
C GLY A 95 -4.21 17.60 3.43
N ILE A 96 -4.52 17.56 4.73
CA ILE A 96 -3.72 16.86 5.74
C ILE A 96 -3.58 15.39 5.33
N GLY A 97 -2.36 14.87 5.32
CA GLY A 97 -2.04 13.54 4.82
C GLY A 97 -1.52 13.51 3.39
N ASN A 98 -1.57 14.62 2.65
CA ASN A 98 -1.24 14.75 1.22
C ASN A 98 -2.32 14.16 0.29
N TRP A 99 -2.20 14.47 -1.01
CA TRP A 99 -3.07 13.95 -2.06
C TRP A 99 -3.13 12.41 -2.05
N GLY A 100 -4.34 11.86 -2.02
CA GLY A 100 -4.62 10.43 -2.01
C GLY A 100 -4.78 9.82 -0.61
N ASP A 101 -4.34 10.49 0.46
CA ASP A 101 -4.57 10.04 1.84
C ASP A 101 -5.97 10.47 2.31
N ASN A 102 -6.61 9.62 3.12
CA ASN A 102 -7.94 9.88 3.67
C ASN A 102 -7.82 10.75 4.92
N SER A 103 -8.46 11.93 4.92
CA SER A 103 -8.47 12.87 6.04
C SER A 103 -9.82 13.02 6.74
N SER A 104 -10.82 12.18 6.45
CA SER A 104 -12.16 12.30 7.02
C SER A 104 -12.92 10.95 7.09
N GLY A 105 -14.18 11.00 7.50
CA GLY A 105 -15.08 9.84 7.54
C GLY A 105 -15.83 9.77 8.85
N MET A 106 -17.12 9.45 8.77
CA MET A 106 -18.03 9.43 9.92
C MET A 106 -18.70 8.07 10.10
N SER A 107 -18.68 7.21 9.08
CA SER A 107 -19.30 5.90 9.11
C SER A 107 -18.30 4.79 8.79
N GLN A 108 -18.02 3.94 9.78
CA GLN A 108 -17.29 2.68 9.58
C GLN A 108 -18.23 1.51 9.83
N GLY A 109 -18.52 0.73 8.79
CA GLY A 109 -19.49 -0.36 8.89
C GLY A 109 -19.52 -1.22 7.64
N GLU A 110 -20.18 -2.37 7.75
CA GLU A 110 -20.45 -3.23 6.60
C GLU A 110 -21.50 -2.58 5.71
N LYS A 111 -21.13 -2.28 4.46
CA LYS A 111 -22.00 -1.64 3.49
C LYS A 111 -21.57 -2.00 2.06
N PRO A 112 -22.47 -1.91 1.06
CA PRO A 112 -22.15 -2.23 -0.32
C PRO A 112 -20.98 -1.40 -0.86
N ILE A 113 -20.18 -1.96 -1.74
CA ILE A 113 -19.19 -1.21 -2.52
C ILE A 113 -19.94 -0.20 -3.39
N PRO A 114 -19.53 1.08 -3.44
CA PRO A 114 -20.24 2.08 -4.22
C PRO A 114 -20.00 1.89 -5.71
N GLN A 115 -21.04 2.09 -6.51
CA GLN A 115 -21.00 2.07 -7.98
C GLN A 115 -21.06 3.48 -8.57
N ARG A 116 -21.56 4.48 -7.82
CA ARG A 116 -21.73 5.85 -8.32
C ARG A 116 -21.25 6.89 -7.31
N LEU A 117 -20.80 8.03 -7.82
CA LEU A 117 -20.51 9.23 -7.04
C LEU A 117 -21.42 10.36 -7.54
N ASN A 118 -22.17 10.94 -6.62
CA ASN A 118 -22.96 12.15 -6.84
C ASN A 118 -22.55 13.20 -5.80
N CYS A 119 -21.89 14.27 -6.20
CA CYS A 119 -21.32 15.23 -5.26
C CYS A 119 -21.25 16.65 -5.85
N THR A 120 -21.62 17.62 -5.03
CA THR A 120 -21.41 19.05 -5.23
C THR A 120 -20.46 19.56 -4.15
N TRP A 121 -19.37 20.21 -4.54
CA TRP A 121 -18.36 20.73 -3.61
C TRP A 121 -17.88 22.12 -4.00
N TYR A 122 -17.41 22.84 -3.00
CA TYR A 122 -16.82 24.16 -3.13
C TYR A 122 -15.29 24.07 -3.12
N SER A 123 -14.66 24.72 -4.09
CA SER A 123 -13.21 24.94 -4.14
C SER A 123 -12.90 26.33 -3.62
N TYR A 124 -12.32 26.43 -2.42
CA TYR A 124 -12.10 27.74 -1.76
C TYR A 124 -11.14 28.62 -2.56
N VAL A 125 -10.06 28.05 -3.11
CA VAL A 125 -9.04 28.82 -3.84
C VAL A 125 -9.60 29.35 -5.16
N GLU A 126 -10.42 28.55 -5.85
CA GLU A 126 -11.04 28.95 -7.12
C GLU A 126 -12.28 29.84 -6.94
N ASP A 127 -12.91 29.78 -5.77
CA ASP A 127 -14.22 30.39 -5.52
C ASP A 127 -15.31 29.87 -6.48
N VAL A 128 -15.36 28.54 -6.63
CA VAL A 128 -16.23 27.87 -7.60
C VAL A 128 -16.87 26.64 -6.98
N MET A 129 -18.17 26.45 -7.29
CA MET A 129 -18.88 25.21 -7.04
C MET A 129 -18.73 24.26 -8.23
N TYR A 130 -18.43 23.00 -7.94
CA TYR A 130 -18.39 21.92 -8.91
C TYR A 130 -19.44 20.88 -8.56
N HIS A 131 -19.98 20.23 -9.58
CA HIS A 131 -20.87 19.08 -9.45
C HIS A 131 -20.36 17.92 -10.30
N ILE A 132 -20.45 16.72 -9.76
CA ILE A 132 -20.20 15.48 -10.47
C ILE A 132 -21.31 14.48 -10.17
N ASN A 133 -21.73 13.77 -11.21
CA ASN A 133 -22.58 12.61 -11.14
C ASN A 133 -22.03 11.60 -12.14
N THR A 134 -21.37 10.54 -11.65
CA THR A 134 -20.66 9.57 -12.49
C THR A 134 -20.68 8.17 -11.92
N GLU A 135 -20.72 7.17 -12.80
CA GLU A 135 -20.38 5.79 -12.45
C GLU A 135 -18.88 5.71 -12.10
N LEU A 136 -18.56 4.86 -11.12
CA LEU A 136 -17.21 4.51 -10.70
C LEU A 136 -16.80 3.18 -11.34
N ASP A 137 -15.50 2.90 -11.38
CA ASP A 137 -14.96 1.59 -11.78
C ASP A 137 -15.26 0.52 -10.71
N TYR A 138 -16.54 0.15 -10.63
CA TYR A 138 -17.10 -0.82 -9.70
C TYR A 138 -16.46 -2.20 -9.83
N PRO A 139 -16.26 -2.77 -11.03
CA PRO A 139 -15.62 -4.08 -11.18
C PRO A 139 -14.22 -4.11 -10.59
N LYS A 140 -13.42 -3.05 -10.81
CA LYS A 140 -12.08 -2.95 -10.24
C LYS A 140 -12.12 -2.87 -8.71
N MET A 141 -13.05 -2.11 -8.14
CA MET A 141 -13.21 -2.06 -6.68
C MET A 141 -13.62 -3.41 -6.10
N VAL A 142 -14.65 -4.07 -6.66
CA VAL A 142 -15.10 -5.40 -6.20
C VAL A 142 -13.94 -6.41 -6.25
N LYS A 143 -13.20 -6.46 -7.36
CA LYS A 143 -12.04 -7.32 -7.50
C LYS A 143 -11.01 -7.06 -6.40
N LEU A 144 -10.59 -5.80 -6.20
CA LEU A 144 -9.58 -5.43 -5.21
C LEU A 144 -10.02 -5.74 -3.77
N PHE A 145 -11.29 -5.51 -3.42
CA PHE A 145 -11.82 -5.84 -2.10
C PHE A 145 -11.81 -7.36 -1.84
N ASN A 146 -12.11 -8.18 -2.84
CA ASN A 146 -12.11 -9.64 -2.71
C ASN A 146 -10.67 -10.22 -2.70
N GLU A 147 -9.78 -9.71 -3.54
CA GLU A 147 -8.38 -10.17 -3.60
C GLU A 147 -7.59 -9.80 -2.34
N GLY A 148 -7.81 -8.60 -1.80
CA GLY A 148 -7.06 -8.10 -0.66
C GLY A 148 -5.57 -7.94 -0.94
N PHE A 149 -4.77 -7.89 0.13
CA PHE A 149 -3.31 -7.81 0.10
C PHE A 149 -2.69 -8.27 1.42
N GLN A 150 -1.44 -8.68 1.39
CA GLN A 150 -0.69 -9.05 2.58
C GLN A 150 -0.30 -7.80 3.39
N SER A 151 -0.56 -7.82 4.70
CA SER A 151 -0.24 -6.71 5.60
C SER A 151 0.70 -7.16 6.71
N SER A 152 1.75 -6.36 6.97
CA SER A 152 2.72 -6.57 8.06
C SER A 152 2.45 -5.73 9.31
N LEU A 153 1.43 -4.85 9.29
CA LEU A 153 1.15 -3.93 10.41
C LEU A 153 0.35 -4.55 11.57
N ARG A 154 -0.13 -5.78 11.44
CA ARG A 154 -0.91 -6.42 12.50
C ARG A 154 0.02 -7.11 13.51
N LYS A 155 -0.28 -6.95 14.81
CA LYS A 155 0.49 -7.51 15.96
C LYS A 155 0.71 -9.03 15.93
N ARG A 156 0.04 -9.78 15.05
CA ARG A 156 0.13 -11.24 14.90
C ARG A 156 1.04 -11.70 13.75
N GLY A 157 1.82 -10.78 13.17
CA GLY A 157 2.61 -11.05 11.98
C GLY A 157 1.82 -10.78 10.70
N LYS A 158 2.32 -11.30 9.59
CA LYS A 158 1.80 -11.01 8.25
C LYS A 158 0.46 -11.71 8.06
N VAL A 159 -0.58 -10.96 7.73
CA VAL A 159 -1.92 -11.51 7.50
C VAL A 159 -2.50 -10.97 6.20
N MET A 160 -3.27 -11.80 5.51
CA MET A 160 -4.09 -11.32 4.41
C MET A 160 -5.17 -10.39 4.96
N THR A 161 -5.28 -9.20 4.38
CA THR A 161 -6.30 -8.22 4.73
C THR A 161 -6.85 -7.60 3.45
N THR A 162 -7.79 -6.67 3.57
CA THR A 162 -8.36 -5.99 2.42
C THR A 162 -8.50 -4.50 2.69
N TYR A 163 -8.93 -3.77 1.67
CA TYR A 163 -9.22 -2.35 1.73
C TYR A 163 -10.36 -2.08 2.72
N ASP A 164 -10.26 -0.99 3.47
CA ASP A 164 -11.22 -0.61 4.49
C ASP A 164 -11.65 0.85 4.36
N LYS A 165 -11.22 1.54 3.30
CA LYS A 165 -11.61 2.92 2.99
C LYS A 165 -11.82 3.14 1.51
N VAL A 166 -12.85 3.93 1.19
CA VAL A 166 -13.09 4.50 -0.14
C VAL A 166 -12.93 6.01 -0.02
N THR A 167 -11.96 6.57 -0.73
CA THR A 167 -11.57 7.98 -0.59
C THR A 167 -11.80 8.74 -1.88
N VAL A 168 -12.49 9.87 -1.80
CA VAL A 168 -12.77 10.76 -2.93
C VAL A 168 -11.91 12.02 -2.80
N GLY A 169 -11.00 12.19 -3.74
CA GLY A 169 -10.12 13.35 -3.85
C GLY A 169 -10.71 14.41 -4.75
N PHE A 170 -10.69 15.66 -4.30
CA PHE A 170 -11.04 16.82 -5.12
C PHE A 170 -9.84 17.74 -5.27
N ALA A 171 -9.48 18.06 -6.51
CA ALA A 171 -8.40 18.97 -6.84
C ALA A 171 -8.88 20.08 -7.79
N PRO A 172 -8.17 21.23 -7.84
CA PRO A 172 -8.57 22.35 -8.66
C PRO A 172 -8.84 22.04 -10.14
N GLY A 173 -9.77 22.78 -10.73
CA GLY A 173 -10.23 22.56 -12.10
C GLY A 173 -11.27 21.45 -12.23
N GLY A 174 -11.91 21.06 -11.13
CA GLY A 174 -12.93 20.01 -11.10
C GLY A 174 -12.36 18.59 -11.20
N VAL A 175 -11.08 18.39 -10.89
CA VAL A 175 -10.43 17.07 -10.92
C VAL A 175 -10.95 16.24 -9.75
N VAL A 176 -11.44 15.04 -10.04
CA VAL A 176 -11.88 14.05 -9.04
C VAL A 176 -11.07 12.77 -9.22
N VAL A 177 -10.53 12.22 -8.13
CA VAL A 177 -9.87 10.91 -8.14
C VAL A 177 -10.40 10.07 -7.00
N VAL A 178 -10.66 8.79 -7.24
CA VAL A 178 -11.14 7.86 -6.21
C VAL A 178 -10.05 6.83 -5.93
N TRP A 179 -9.78 6.54 -4.66
CA TRP A 179 -8.86 5.49 -4.23
C TRP A 179 -9.53 4.51 -3.28
N LEU A 180 -9.01 3.28 -3.28
CA LEU A 180 -9.16 2.36 -2.16
C LEU A 180 -7.92 2.40 -1.29
N GLN A 181 -8.12 2.41 0.02
CA GLN A 181 -7.02 2.33 0.99
C GLN A 181 -7.22 1.15 1.93
N GLY A 182 -6.13 0.49 2.27
CA GLY A 182 -6.12 -0.64 3.20
C GLY A 182 -4.96 -0.53 4.18
N GLY A 183 -5.29 -0.44 5.46
CA GLY A 183 -4.33 -0.59 6.57
C GLY A 183 -3.14 0.38 6.53
N GLY A 184 -3.18 1.46 5.76
CA GLY A 184 -2.06 2.40 5.61
C GLY A 184 -0.85 1.89 4.80
N GLN A 185 -0.90 0.67 4.24
CA GLN A 185 0.18 0.08 3.42
C GLN A 185 -0.14 0.09 1.93
N LYS A 186 -1.43 0.01 1.57
CA LYS A 186 -1.87 -0.04 0.19
C LYS A 186 -2.89 1.07 -0.07
N ILE A 187 -2.60 1.91 -1.06
CA ILE A 187 -3.54 2.88 -1.62
C ILE A 187 -3.49 2.71 -3.13
N VAL A 188 -4.62 2.41 -3.75
CA VAL A 188 -4.73 2.14 -5.19
C VAL A 188 -5.72 3.10 -5.81
N GLU A 189 -5.31 3.75 -6.90
CA GLU A 189 -6.20 4.62 -7.67
C GLU A 189 -7.23 3.76 -8.40
N ILE A 190 -8.51 4.06 -8.19
CA ILE A 190 -9.63 3.42 -8.88
C ILE A 190 -9.87 4.10 -10.21
N GLY A 191 -10.05 5.43 -10.20
CA GLY A 191 -10.25 6.18 -11.42
C GLY A 191 -10.20 7.69 -11.23
N ARG A 192 -10.07 8.40 -12.35
CA ARG A 192 -10.08 9.86 -12.46
C ARG A 192 -11.34 10.28 -13.21
N TYR A 193 -12.10 11.21 -12.63
CA TYR A 193 -13.37 11.75 -13.14
C TYR A 193 -13.37 13.27 -13.11
N GLN A 194 -14.29 13.91 -13.83
CA GLN A 194 -14.34 15.37 -14.00
C GLN A 194 -15.67 15.95 -13.50
N GLY A 195 -15.59 16.93 -12.61
CA GLY A 195 -16.72 17.77 -12.22
C GLY A 195 -16.92 18.94 -13.17
N ASN A 196 -18.17 19.40 -13.26
CA ASN A 196 -18.57 20.57 -14.03
C ASN A 196 -18.87 21.73 -13.09
N LYS A 197 -18.54 22.95 -13.50
CA LYS A 197 -18.90 24.14 -12.74
C LYS A 197 -20.42 24.26 -12.66
N VAL A 198 -20.93 24.60 -11.50
CA VAL A 198 -22.36 24.83 -11.27
C VAL A 198 -22.55 26.10 -10.45
N VAL A 199 -23.76 26.64 -10.50
CA VAL A 199 -24.18 27.78 -9.67
C VAL A 199 -25.35 27.32 -8.82
N ILE A 200 -25.24 27.53 -7.52
CA ILE A 200 -26.36 27.30 -6.59
C ILE A 200 -27.26 28.52 -6.66
N SER A 201 -28.56 28.30 -6.84
CA SER A 201 -29.51 29.41 -7.03
C SER A 201 -29.65 30.26 -5.76
N ASP A 202 -29.87 31.57 -5.92
CA ASP A 202 -30.11 32.47 -4.77
C ASP A 202 -31.30 32.01 -3.92
N LYS A 203 -32.32 31.43 -4.56
CA LYS A 203 -33.47 30.84 -3.86
C LYS A 203 -33.07 29.69 -2.94
N GLU A 204 -32.18 28.83 -3.40
CA GLU A 204 -31.65 27.72 -2.60
C GLU A 204 -30.79 28.26 -1.45
N ILE A 205 -29.86 29.17 -1.73
CA ILE A 205 -29.01 29.80 -0.70
C ILE A 205 -29.87 30.50 0.37
N ALA A 206 -30.92 31.22 -0.05
CA ALA A 206 -31.86 31.88 0.83
C ALA A 206 -32.69 30.90 1.68
N SER A 207 -32.76 29.62 1.31
CA SER A 207 -33.45 28.58 2.09
C SER A 207 -32.55 27.85 3.09
N LEU A 208 -31.23 27.97 2.95
CA LEU A 208 -30.26 27.32 3.85
C LEU A 208 -30.29 27.89 5.26
N ASP A 209 -29.86 27.11 6.25
CA ASP A 209 -29.66 27.58 7.60
C ASP A 209 -28.43 28.51 7.73
N SER A 210 -28.27 29.16 8.89
CA SER A 210 -27.18 30.12 9.11
C SER A 210 -25.78 29.49 9.02
N HIS A 211 -25.63 28.19 9.30
CA HIS A 211 -24.36 27.50 9.24
C HIS A 211 -24.00 27.14 7.79
N GLU A 212 -24.96 26.63 7.03
CA GLU A 212 -24.78 26.25 5.63
C GLU A 212 -24.55 27.46 4.73
N ARG A 213 -25.16 28.61 5.05
CA ARG A 213 -24.91 29.87 4.32
C ARG A 213 -23.47 30.38 4.45
N LEU A 214 -22.72 29.99 5.48
CA LEU A 214 -21.32 30.44 5.64
C LEU A 214 -20.43 30.02 4.47
N LEU A 215 -20.75 28.90 3.81
CA LEU A 215 -20.01 28.44 2.63
C LEU A 215 -20.05 29.43 1.45
N PHE A 216 -21.05 30.32 1.45
CA PHE A 216 -21.27 31.34 0.43
C PHE A 216 -20.89 32.76 0.89
N ASP A 217 -20.35 32.92 2.12
CA ASP A 217 -19.92 34.20 2.67
C ASP A 217 -18.46 34.51 2.27
N PRO A 218 -18.20 35.61 1.52
CA PRO A 218 -16.84 36.03 1.17
C PRO A 218 -15.92 36.25 2.39
N ALA A 219 -16.46 36.68 3.53
CA ALA A 219 -15.69 36.88 4.75
C ALA A 219 -15.26 35.56 5.39
N ASP A 220 -16.12 34.54 5.38
CA ASP A 220 -15.78 33.18 5.82
C ASP A 220 -14.70 32.58 4.91
N ARG A 221 -14.87 32.70 3.59
CA ARG A 221 -13.85 32.26 2.61
C ARG A 221 -12.49 32.89 2.90
N ALA A 222 -12.44 34.20 3.10
CA ALA A 222 -11.19 34.92 3.39
C ALA A 222 -10.57 34.47 4.72
N ARG A 223 -11.38 34.19 5.74
CA ARG A 223 -10.91 33.63 7.02
C ARG A 223 -10.36 32.22 6.84
N THR A 224 -11.03 31.37 6.08
CA THR A 224 -10.63 30.00 5.79
C THR A 224 -9.28 29.92 5.08
N LEU A 225 -9.08 30.74 4.04
CA LEU A 225 -7.82 30.78 3.28
C LEU A 225 -6.63 31.33 4.08
N LYS A 226 -6.87 32.17 5.08
CA LYS A 226 -5.83 32.73 5.97
C LYS A 226 -5.55 31.86 7.20
N ASN A 227 -6.37 30.84 7.46
CA ASN A 227 -6.26 30.03 8.67
C ASN A 227 -5.06 29.08 8.58
N PRO A 228 -4.05 29.20 9.47
CA PRO A 228 -2.85 28.36 9.45
C PRO A 228 -3.13 26.87 9.74
N LYS A 229 -4.29 26.54 10.32
CA LYS A 229 -4.73 25.16 10.54
C LYS A 229 -5.35 24.52 9.29
N ILE A 230 -5.74 25.33 8.31
CA ILE A 230 -6.34 24.88 7.05
C ILE A 230 -5.29 24.89 5.94
N ILE A 231 -4.52 25.98 5.84
CA ILE A 231 -3.38 26.08 4.94
C ILE A 231 -2.17 26.49 5.76
N ALA A 232 -1.16 25.62 5.84
CA ALA A 232 0.07 25.90 6.59
C ALA A 232 0.75 27.19 6.08
N PRO A 233 1.36 28.02 6.96
CA PRO A 233 1.99 29.28 6.56
C PRO A 233 3.02 29.14 5.43
N GLU A 234 3.80 28.07 5.43
CA GLU A 234 4.81 27.79 4.41
C GLU A 234 4.15 27.55 3.04
N VAL A 235 2.99 26.91 3.02
CA VAL A 235 2.20 26.66 1.80
C VAL A 235 1.50 27.93 1.33
N GLN A 236 1.00 28.76 2.26
CA GLN A 236 0.45 30.08 1.91
C GLN A 236 1.50 30.93 1.21
N GLU A 237 2.70 31.03 1.78
CA GLU A 237 3.79 31.80 1.18
C GLU A 237 4.29 31.16 -0.12
N ALA A 238 4.42 29.83 -0.18
CA ALA A 238 4.82 29.13 -1.38
C ALA A 238 3.83 29.32 -2.54
N ASN A 239 2.53 29.48 -2.28
CA ASN A 239 1.51 29.68 -3.31
C ASN A 239 1.14 31.15 -3.56
N LYS A 240 1.65 32.07 -2.75
CA LYS A 240 1.36 33.50 -2.86
C LYS A 240 1.68 34.04 -4.24
N ASN A 241 0.72 34.71 -4.86
CA ASN A 241 0.79 35.30 -6.20
C ASN A 241 1.13 34.29 -7.33
N LYS A 242 1.00 32.98 -7.08
CA LYS A 242 1.15 31.96 -8.12
C LYS A 242 -0.21 31.57 -8.69
N PRO A 243 -0.29 31.31 -10.00
CA PRO A 243 -1.51 30.77 -10.58
C PRO A 243 -1.79 29.37 -10.04
N ILE A 244 -3.06 29.00 -10.03
CA ILE A 244 -3.47 27.62 -9.73
C ILE A 244 -2.85 26.70 -10.79
N PRO A 245 -2.15 25.62 -10.39
CA PRO A 245 -1.45 24.74 -11.31
C PRO A 245 -2.42 23.72 -11.92
N PHE A 246 -3.35 24.18 -12.75
CA PHE A 246 -4.27 23.29 -13.47
C PHE A 246 -3.49 22.24 -14.27
N GLY A 247 -3.98 20.99 -14.26
CA GLY A 247 -3.32 19.85 -14.91
C GLY A 247 -2.19 19.19 -14.12
N LEU A 248 -1.75 19.78 -13.00
CA LEU A 248 -0.68 19.19 -12.16
C LEU A 248 -1.06 17.80 -11.65
N TRP A 249 -2.26 17.62 -11.12
CA TRP A 249 -2.70 16.33 -10.56
C TRP A 249 -2.91 15.26 -11.64
N ASP A 250 -3.26 15.65 -12.87
CA ASP A 250 -3.27 14.73 -14.01
C ASP A 250 -1.84 14.31 -14.40
N SER A 251 -0.86 15.22 -14.30
CA SER A 251 0.55 14.89 -14.57
C SER A 251 1.14 13.89 -13.58
N TYR A 252 0.67 13.89 -12.32
CA TYR A 252 1.12 12.93 -11.31
C TYR A 252 0.73 11.48 -11.64
N ARG A 253 -0.33 11.29 -12.45
CA ARG A 253 -0.85 9.97 -12.84
C ARG A 253 -0.05 9.29 -13.94
N ILE A 254 0.90 9.99 -14.56
CA ILE A 254 1.77 9.41 -15.58
C ILE A 254 2.62 8.31 -14.91
N LYS A 255 2.52 7.10 -15.46
CA LYS A 255 3.23 5.92 -14.95
C LYS A 255 4.44 5.62 -15.82
N TYR A 256 5.49 5.13 -15.18
CA TYR A 256 6.70 4.63 -15.81
C TYR A 256 6.97 3.22 -15.30
N ASN A 257 7.61 2.39 -16.14
CA ASN A 257 7.97 1.04 -15.76
C ASN A 257 9.25 1.07 -14.91
N TRP A 258 9.13 0.98 -13.58
CA TRP A 258 10.29 1.13 -12.69
C TRP A 258 10.26 0.22 -11.46
N LYS A 259 11.44 -0.01 -10.86
CA LYS A 259 11.60 -0.71 -9.57
C LYS A 259 12.68 -0.04 -8.68
N PRO A 260 12.61 -0.18 -7.36
CA PRO A 260 13.71 0.22 -6.48
C PRO A 260 14.87 -0.77 -6.57
N THR A 261 16.11 -0.28 -6.55
CA THR A 261 17.32 -1.11 -6.45
C THR A 261 18.22 -0.59 -5.35
N PHE A 262 18.85 -1.50 -4.61
CA PHE A 262 19.67 -1.15 -3.45
C PHE A 262 21.09 -1.68 -3.64
N VAL A 263 22.07 -0.79 -3.53
CA VAL A 263 23.49 -1.12 -3.71
C VAL A 263 24.26 -0.77 -2.46
N PHE A 264 24.84 -1.77 -1.83
CA PHE A 264 25.67 -1.62 -0.64
C PHE A 264 27.10 -1.26 -1.01
N VAL A 265 27.59 -0.11 -0.56
CA VAL A 265 28.99 0.31 -0.72
C VAL A 265 29.93 -0.57 0.12
N ARG A 266 29.42 -1.07 1.25
CA ARG A 266 30.06 -2.04 2.15
C ARG A 266 29.04 -3.11 2.52
N GLU A 267 29.50 -4.30 2.89
CA GLU A 267 28.64 -5.41 3.32
C GLU A 267 27.46 -4.96 4.21
N GLY A 268 26.26 -5.38 3.81
CA GLY A 268 25.00 -5.09 4.47
C GLY A 268 23.88 -5.93 3.84
N LYS A 269 22.73 -5.96 4.50
CA LYS A 269 21.58 -6.76 4.10
C LYS A 269 20.30 -5.95 4.23
N MET A 270 19.47 -5.92 3.18
CA MET A 270 18.15 -5.29 3.24
C MET A 270 17.19 -6.05 4.17
N SER A 271 16.22 -5.34 4.74
CA SER A 271 15.01 -5.96 5.27
C SER A 271 14.17 -6.55 4.14
N ASP A 272 13.25 -7.45 4.49
CA ASP A 272 12.40 -8.15 3.54
C ASP A 272 11.19 -7.27 3.12
N ASP A 273 11.29 -5.94 3.26
CA ASP A 273 10.23 -4.99 2.92
C ASP A 273 10.75 -3.64 2.41
N VAL A 274 9.97 -3.04 1.53
CA VAL A 274 10.17 -1.65 1.07
C VAL A 274 8.82 -0.99 0.86
N SER A 275 8.69 0.26 1.31
CA SER A 275 7.45 1.03 1.21
C SER A 275 7.64 2.31 0.41
N PHE A 276 6.67 2.62 -0.44
CA PHE A 276 6.64 3.84 -1.24
C PHE A 276 5.29 4.54 -1.15
N SER A 277 5.34 5.87 -1.15
CA SER A 277 4.21 6.73 -1.48
C SER A 277 4.49 7.44 -2.79
N LEU A 278 3.51 7.52 -3.68
CA LEU A 278 3.66 8.06 -5.03
C LEU A 278 2.97 9.44 -5.13
N PHE A 279 3.36 10.24 -6.12
CA PHE A 279 2.79 11.60 -6.30
C PHE A 279 1.30 11.59 -6.68
N ASN A 280 0.79 10.55 -7.35
CA ASN A 280 -0.64 10.40 -7.63
C ASN A 280 -1.47 9.97 -6.41
N GLY A 281 -0.85 9.83 -5.24
CA GLY A 281 -1.52 9.43 -4.01
C GLY A 281 -1.59 7.91 -3.79
N GLU A 282 -1.10 7.10 -4.73
CA GLU A 282 -0.96 5.66 -4.50
C GLU A 282 0.14 5.35 -3.48
N ARG A 283 -0.01 4.22 -2.79
CA ARG A 283 0.94 3.70 -1.80
C ARG A 283 1.08 2.21 -1.98
N GLU A 284 2.30 1.72 -1.93
CA GLU A 284 2.61 0.29 -2.03
C GLU A 284 3.73 -0.06 -1.05
N THR A 285 3.57 -1.19 -0.39
CA THR A 285 4.64 -1.87 0.35
C THR A 285 4.86 -3.21 -0.31
N LEU A 286 6.08 -3.49 -0.77
CA LEU A 286 6.48 -4.83 -1.18
C LEU A 286 6.95 -5.59 0.05
N LEU A 287 6.47 -6.82 0.22
CA LEU A 287 6.79 -7.70 1.33
C LEU A 287 7.35 -9.03 0.80
N ASP A 288 8.37 -9.57 1.47
CA ASP A 288 8.90 -10.92 1.27
C ASP A 288 9.18 -11.27 -0.19
N GLU A 289 8.42 -12.22 -0.74
CA GLU A 289 8.55 -12.72 -2.10
C GLU A 289 8.28 -11.62 -3.13
N GLU A 290 7.35 -10.69 -2.86
CA GLU A 290 7.12 -9.55 -3.76
C GLU A 290 8.35 -8.65 -3.85
N PHE A 291 9.02 -8.43 -2.71
CA PHE A 291 10.25 -7.64 -2.69
C PHE A 291 11.46 -8.45 -3.19
N THR A 292 11.49 -9.76 -2.98
CA THR A 292 12.56 -10.63 -3.49
C THR A 292 12.50 -10.73 -5.01
N LYS A 293 11.29 -10.85 -5.57
CA LYS A 293 11.06 -10.86 -7.01
C LYS A 293 11.34 -9.49 -7.63
N ASN A 294 10.88 -8.42 -6.97
CA ASN A 294 11.12 -7.03 -7.35
C ASN A 294 10.90 -6.74 -8.84
N ASP A 295 9.78 -7.20 -9.39
CA ASP A 295 9.49 -6.99 -10.80
C ASP A 295 9.35 -5.51 -11.13
N TYR A 296 9.74 -5.15 -12.36
CA TYR A 296 9.35 -3.87 -12.91
C TYR A 296 7.83 -3.80 -13.05
N LYS A 297 7.24 -2.68 -12.61
CA LYS A 297 5.81 -2.42 -12.75
C LYS A 297 5.59 -0.98 -13.15
N ASP A 298 4.48 -0.73 -13.85
CA ASP A 298 4.04 0.61 -14.18
C ASP A 298 3.55 1.32 -12.92
N ARG A 299 4.35 2.28 -12.48
CA ARG A 299 4.15 3.03 -11.24
C ARG A 299 4.24 4.51 -11.52
N ALA A 300 3.43 5.30 -10.81
CA ALA A 300 3.63 6.74 -10.76
C ALA A 300 5.00 7.07 -10.14
N ILE A 301 5.46 8.31 -10.34
CA ILE A 301 6.74 8.78 -9.80
C ILE A 301 6.70 8.74 -8.26
N PRO A 302 7.74 8.23 -7.59
CA PRO A 302 7.75 8.12 -6.13
C PRO A 302 7.94 9.49 -5.47
N ARG A 303 7.14 9.74 -4.43
CA ARG A 303 7.26 10.90 -3.55
C ARG A 303 8.14 10.60 -2.35
N ILE A 304 7.93 9.42 -1.76
CA ILE A 304 8.63 8.95 -0.56
C ILE A 304 9.04 7.49 -0.76
N LEU A 305 10.26 7.15 -0.36
CA LEU A 305 10.78 5.79 -0.27
C LEU A 305 11.27 5.52 1.16
N SER A 306 10.77 4.47 1.78
CA SER A 306 11.13 4.02 3.13
C SER A 306 11.53 2.55 3.09
N PHE A 307 12.62 2.21 3.78
CA PHE A 307 13.19 0.86 3.79
C PHE A 307 14.07 0.66 5.03
N ALA A 308 14.43 -0.59 5.33
CA ALA A 308 15.36 -0.91 6.40
C ALA A 308 16.49 -1.82 5.91
N TRP A 309 17.60 -1.79 6.64
CA TRP A 309 18.74 -2.69 6.40
C TRP A 309 19.54 -2.91 7.68
N TRP A 310 20.42 -3.90 7.63
CA TRP A 310 21.44 -4.16 8.65
C TRP A 310 22.84 -4.01 8.06
N ASP A 311 23.77 -3.47 8.86
CA ASP A 311 25.19 -3.53 8.53
C ASP A 311 25.78 -4.92 8.83
N LYS A 312 27.04 -5.13 8.46
CA LYS A 312 27.77 -6.38 8.73
C LYS A 312 27.89 -6.76 10.23
N ASN A 313 27.68 -5.81 11.15
CA ASN A 313 27.72 -6.06 12.59
C ASN A 313 26.32 -6.32 13.16
N GLY A 314 25.28 -6.28 12.31
CA GLY A 314 23.90 -6.43 12.71
C GLY A 314 23.24 -5.20 13.30
N GLN A 315 23.86 -4.02 13.18
CA GLN A 315 23.19 -2.77 13.53
C GLN A 315 22.12 -2.48 12.47
N GLY A 316 20.87 -2.35 12.92
CA GLY A 316 19.73 -2.04 12.09
C GLY A 316 19.58 -0.54 11.83
N TYR A 317 19.16 -0.20 10.62
CA TYR A 317 18.96 1.16 10.16
C TYR A 317 17.61 1.29 9.43
N GLY A 318 16.96 2.43 9.62
CA GLY A 318 15.82 2.87 8.82
C GLY A 318 16.25 3.98 7.86
N GLY A 319 15.91 3.83 6.58
CA GLY A 319 16.10 4.82 5.53
C GLY A 319 14.78 5.49 5.17
N TYR A 320 14.85 6.79 4.97
CA TYR A 320 13.73 7.61 4.49
C TYR A 320 14.24 8.60 3.45
N ILE A 321 13.64 8.58 2.27
CA ILE A 321 13.93 9.52 1.19
C ILE A 321 12.63 10.23 0.83
N ARG A 322 12.61 11.56 0.92
CA ARG A 322 11.57 12.41 0.32
C ARG A 322 12.16 13.08 -0.91
N PHE A 323 11.61 12.76 -2.07
CA PHE A 323 12.11 13.27 -3.34
C PHE A 323 11.74 14.74 -3.55
N ASP A 324 12.66 15.50 -4.17
CA ASP A 324 12.35 16.82 -4.70
C ASP A 324 11.51 16.66 -5.97
N GLU A 325 10.28 17.19 -5.94
CA GLU A 325 9.30 17.00 -7.02
C GLU A 325 9.83 17.47 -8.37
N LYS A 326 10.44 18.67 -8.44
CA LYS A 326 10.91 19.21 -9.72
C LYS A 326 12.06 18.38 -10.29
N GLU A 327 13.01 18.01 -9.44
CA GLU A 327 14.17 17.19 -9.83
C GLU A 327 13.74 15.81 -10.34
N ILE A 328 12.90 15.10 -9.58
CA ILE A 328 12.53 13.72 -9.95
C ILE A 328 11.62 13.67 -11.18
N PHE A 329 10.67 14.60 -11.33
CA PHE A 329 9.83 14.65 -12.53
C PHE A 329 10.64 14.98 -13.78
N ALA A 330 11.57 15.93 -13.68
CA ALA A 330 12.47 16.25 -14.79
C ALA A 330 13.31 15.02 -15.18
N ALA A 331 13.85 14.32 -14.19
CA ALA A 331 14.70 13.16 -14.41
C ALA A 331 13.93 11.99 -15.08
N TYR A 332 12.74 11.63 -14.60
CA TYR A 332 11.94 10.58 -15.24
C TYR A 332 11.53 10.95 -16.68
N LYS A 333 11.13 12.21 -16.89
CA LYS A 333 10.75 12.70 -18.22
C LYS A 333 11.94 12.69 -19.18
N GLU A 334 13.12 13.07 -18.71
CA GLU A 334 14.36 13.04 -19.49
C GLU A 334 14.75 11.61 -19.90
N LEU A 335 14.79 10.67 -18.94
CA LEU A 335 15.11 9.27 -19.24
C LEU A 335 14.11 8.63 -20.22
N HIS A 336 12.83 8.87 -20.02
CA HIS A 336 11.78 8.34 -20.89
C HIS A 336 11.83 8.99 -22.29
N ALA A 337 12.14 10.28 -22.41
CA ALA A 337 12.29 10.92 -23.72
C ALA A 337 13.47 10.34 -24.52
N MET A 338 14.54 9.91 -23.84
CA MET A 338 15.69 9.26 -24.48
C MET A 338 15.38 7.82 -24.91
N ASN A 339 14.60 7.08 -24.13
CA ASN A 339 14.16 5.73 -24.48
C ASN A 339 12.81 5.38 -23.80
N PRO A 340 11.67 5.54 -24.50
CA PRO A 340 10.35 5.33 -23.93
C PRO A 340 10.07 3.91 -23.42
N GLU A 341 10.69 2.91 -24.06
CA GLU A 341 10.50 1.49 -23.74
C GLU A 341 11.48 0.98 -22.67
N ALA A 342 12.38 1.84 -22.18
CA ALA A 342 13.36 1.42 -21.19
C ALA A 342 12.78 1.36 -19.79
N ASN A 343 13.02 0.23 -19.12
CA ASN A 343 12.77 0.10 -17.69
C ASN A 343 13.70 1.02 -16.90
N ILE A 344 13.17 1.57 -15.80
CA ILE A 344 13.90 2.50 -14.94
C ILE A 344 14.24 1.82 -13.60
N ASP A 345 15.52 1.87 -13.24
CA ASP A 345 15.98 1.53 -11.90
C ASP A 345 16.05 2.80 -11.05
N LEU A 346 15.32 2.82 -9.93
CA LEU A 346 15.50 3.80 -8.86
C LEU A 346 16.57 3.25 -7.90
N GLU A 347 17.83 3.59 -8.15
CA GLU A 347 18.96 3.09 -7.37
C GLU A 347 19.20 3.94 -6.12
N VAL A 348 19.26 3.26 -4.98
CA VAL A 348 19.72 3.79 -3.71
C VAL A 348 21.04 3.14 -3.34
N LYS A 349 22.11 3.92 -3.28
CA LYS A 349 23.39 3.49 -2.75
C LYS A 349 23.42 3.72 -1.24
N ILE A 350 23.61 2.64 -0.50
CA ILE A 350 23.66 2.61 0.96
C ILE A 350 25.12 2.51 1.39
N ASN A 351 25.55 3.44 2.24
CA ASN A 351 26.86 3.38 2.89
C ASN A 351 26.67 3.07 4.39
N PRO A 352 26.76 1.80 4.81
CA PRO A 352 26.55 1.42 6.21
C PRO A 352 27.47 2.21 7.17
N GLY A 353 26.88 2.75 8.24
CA GLY A 353 27.56 3.65 9.20
C GLY A 353 27.63 5.12 8.76
N SER A 354 27.07 5.47 7.60
CA SER A 354 26.89 6.86 7.16
C SER A 354 25.41 7.27 7.27
N THR A 355 25.17 8.55 7.57
CA THR A 355 23.83 9.16 7.48
C THR A 355 23.43 9.51 6.05
N TYR A 356 24.30 9.23 5.07
CA TYR A 356 24.12 9.63 3.67
C TYR A 356 23.64 8.46 2.80
N LEU A 357 22.56 8.71 2.06
CA LEU A 357 22.06 7.86 0.98
C LEU A 357 22.29 8.60 -0.34
N ALA A 358 22.91 7.95 -1.32
CA ALA A 358 22.98 8.51 -2.67
C ALA A 358 21.87 7.90 -3.52
N VAL A 359 21.13 8.73 -4.26
CA VAL A 359 20.00 8.27 -5.07
C VAL A 359 20.21 8.68 -6.51
N ALA A 360 19.91 7.77 -7.44
CA ALA A 360 19.97 8.03 -8.87
C ALA A 360 18.87 7.23 -9.57
N ILE A 361 18.40 7.73 -10.72
CA ILE A 361 17.57 6.95 -11.63
C ILE A 361 18.38 6.55 -12.85
N LYS A 362 18.15 5.34 -13.36
CA LYS A 362 18.91 4.75 -14.46
C LYS A 362 18.00 4.04 -15.45
N ASN A 363 18.40 3.99 -16.71
CA ASN A 363 17.73 3.18 -17.75
C ASN A 363 18.71 2.29 -18.52
N GLY A 364 19.73 1.77 -17.83
CA GLY A 364 20.81 0.95 -18.40
C GLY A 364 21.92 1.71 -19.14
N ILE A 365 21.58 2.84 -19.77
CA ILE A 365 22.53 3.68 -20.54
C ILE A 365 22.85 4.96 -19.77
N ASN A 366 21.82 5.67 -19.32
CA ASN A 366 21.96 6.96 -18.67
C ASN A 366 21.75 6.83 -17.16
N ILE A 367 22.39 7.72 -16.42
CA ILE A 367 22.31 7.81 -14.96
C ILE A 367 22.08 9.27 -14.59
N ILE A 368 20.97 9.56 -13.93
CA ILE A 368 20.66 10.91 -13.42
C ILE A 368 20.69 10.87 -11.88
N PRO A 369 21.71 11.46 -11.24
CA PRO A 369 21.76 11.60 -9.78
C PRO A 369 20.70 12.57 -9.27
N LEU A 370 20.02 12.21 -8.19
CA LEU A 370 19.04 13.05 -7.49
C LEU A 370 19.71 13.69 -6.26
N LYS A 371 20.05 14.98 -6.35
CA LYS A 371 20.88 15.67 -5.34
C LYS A 371 20.08 16.56 -4.39
N LYS A 372 18.86 16.94 -4.76
CA LYS A 372 18.00 17.85 -3.96
C LYS A 372 17.06 17.09 -3.02
N SER A 373 16.93 15.79 -3.21
CA SER A 373 16.08 14.92 -2.40
C SER A 373 16.55 14.88 -0.94
N ASN A 374 15.60 14.93 0.00
CA ASN A 374 15.88 14.92 1.43
C ASN A 374 16.01 13.47 1.91
N THR A 375 17.21 13.09 2.35
CA THR A 375 17.51 11.74 2.85
C THR A 375 17.72 11.76 4.35
N LYS A 376 17.16 10.78 5.06
CA LYS A 376 17.36 10.57 6.49
C LYS A 376 17.67 9.11 6.75
N VAL A 377 18.63 8.89 7.64
CA VAL A 377 19.03 7.56 8.11
C VAL A 377 18.98 7.58 9.63
N TYR A 378 18.40 6.53 10.20
CA TYR A 378 18.21 6.39 11.64
C TYR A 378 18.74 5.03 12.08
N GLU A 379 19.55 5.01 13.13
CA GLU A 379 19.83 3.77 13.85
C GLU A 379 18.55 3.30 14.56
N SER A 380 18.22 2.02 14.42
CA SER A 380 17.02 1.43 15.01
C SER A 380 17.40 0.31 15.96
N ARG A 381 17.19 0.55 17.24
CA ARG A 381 17.37 -0.47 18.28
C ARG A 381 16.47 -1.69 18.05
N SER A 382 15.22 -1.47 17.62
CA SER A 382 14.28 -2.55 17.34
C SER A 382 14.76 -3.44 16.21
N LEU A 383 15.26 -2.86 15.11
CA LEU A 383 15.81 -3.64 13.99
C LEU A 383 17.10 -4.34 14.41
N THR A 384 17.97 -3.68 15.19
CA THR A 384 19.18 -4.30 15.74
C THR A 384 18.84 -5.51 16.61
N GLU A 385 17.84 -5.40 17.48
CA GLU A 385 17.36 -6.52 18.31
C GLU A 385 16.78 -7.64 17.43
N GLU A 386 15.97 -7.31 16.43
CA GLU A 386 15.42 -8.28 15.46
C GLU A 386 16.52 -9.11 14.78
N TYR A 387 17.61 -8.46 14.36
CA TYR A 387 18.73 -9.14 13.70
C TYR A 387 19.56 -10.00 14.66
N LYS A 388 19.77 -9.56 15.91
CA LYS A 388 20.51 -10.33 16.93
C LYS A 388 19.87 -11.68 17.27
N TYR A 389 18.57 -11.81 17.09
CA TYR A 389 17.81 -13.03 17.41
C TYR A 389 17.28 -13.77 16.17
N ASN A 390 17.73 -13.39 14.97
CA ASN A 390 17.30 -14.02 13.72
C ASN A 390 18.04 -15.36 13.52
N TRP A 391 17.54 -16.41 14.17
CA TRP A 391 17.98 -17.79 13.92
C TRP A 391 17.08 -18.47 12.88
N ARG A 392 17.66 -19.32 12.04
CA ARG A 392 16.92 -20.13 11.04
C ARG A 392 17.12 -21.62 11.31
N PRO A 393 16.05 -22.42 11.43
CA PRO A 393 16.18 -23.87 11.52
C PRO A 393 16.61 -24.44 10.16
N VAL A 394 17.57 -25.35 10.17
CA VAL A 394 18.00 -26.15 9.02
C VAL A 394 17.87 -27.62 9.40
N PHE A 395 17.06 -28.37 8.68
CA PHE A 395 16.83 -29.79 8.94
C PHE A 395 17.70 -30.64 8.04
N VAL A 396 18.52 -31.52 8.63
CA VAL A 396 19.43 -32.41 7.91
C VAL A 396 19.02 -33.86 8.18
N PHE A 397 18.60 -34.55 7.13
CA PHE A 397 18.16 -35.94 7.21
C PHE A 397 19.30 -36.88 6.81
N THR A 398 19.66 -37.80 7.68
CA THR A 398 20.62 -38.87 7.35
C THR A 398 20.00 -39.80 6.32
N GLU A 399 20.80 -40.34 5.40
CA GLU A 399 20.34 -41.31 4.40
C GLU A 399 19.62 -42.49 5.10
N GLY A 400 18.37 -42.76 4.71
CA GLY A 400 17.51 -43.77 5.33
C GLY A 400 16.69 -43.30 6.55
N ALA A 401 16.82 -42.04 7.00
CA ALA A 401 15.98 -41.47 8.04
C ALA A 401 14.53 -41.28 7.56
N LYS A 402 13.56 -41.50 8.47
CA LYS A 402 12.14 -41.24 8.18
C LYS A 402 11.90 -39.74 8.09
N ILE A 403 11.36 -39.28 6.97
CA ILE A 403 11.01 -37.87 6.74
C ILE A 403 9.61 -37.61 7.36
N PRO A 404 9.44 -36.57 8.19
CA PRO A 404 8.13 -36.16 8.71
C PRO A 404 7.28 -35.52 7.60
N ASP A 405 5.97 -35.67 7.69
CA ASP A 405 5.04 -35.02 6.76
C ASP A 405 4.88 -33.52 7.07
N ASN A 406 5.05 -33.14 8.34
CA ASN A 406 4.98 -31.75 8.78
C ASN A 406 5.89 -31.50 9.99
N ILE A 407 6.55 -30.33 10.03
CA ILE A 407 7.35 -29.87 11.16
C ILE A 407 6.73 -28.58 11.70
N ASP A 408 6.27 -28.62 12.96
CA ASP A 408 5.71 -27.47 13.67
C ASP A 408 6.73 -26.93 14.69
N ILE A 409 6.94 -25.62 14.72
CA ILE A 409 7.90 -24.96 15.62
C ILE A 409 7.11 -24.08 16.58
N ARG A 410 6.94 -24.53 17.82
CA ARG A 410 6.14 -23.84 18.83
C ARG A 410 7.00 -22.90 19.66
N ARG A 411 6.46 -21.71 19.90
CA ARG A 411 7.11 -20.60 20.62
C ARG A 411 6.20 -20.17 21.78
N ASN A 412 6.77 -19.86 22.94
CA ASN A 412 5.98 -19.45 24.10
C ASN A 412 5.20 -18.18 23.73
N THR A 413 3.89 -18.20 24.01
CA THR A 413 3.11 -16.97 23.96
C THR A 413 3.24 -16.22 25.27
N LEU A 414 3.11 -14.89 25.23
CA LEU A 414 3.19 -14.01 26.41
C LEU A 414 2.34 -14.52 27.60
N GLN A 415 1.24 -15.23 27.35
CA GLN A 415 0.31 -15.74 28.37
C GLN A 415 0.87 -16.90 29.22
N GLU A 416 1.72 -17.75 28.67
CA GLU A 416 2.29 -18.91 29.39
C GLU A 416 3.41 -18.46 30.35
N ILE A 417 4.22 -17.50 29.90
CA ILE A 417 5.27 -16.85 30.71
C ILE A 417 4.67 -16.06 31.88
N LEU A 418 3.46 -15.51 31.74
CA LEU A 418 2.76 -14.74 32.77
C LEU A 418 2.26 -15.57 33.97
N LYS A 419 2.33 -16.91 33.94
CA LYS A 419 2.02 -17.76 35.11
C LYS A 419 3.17 -17.81 36.11
N ASP A 420 4.41 -17.63 35.67
CA ASP A 420 5.61 -17.61 36.52
C ASP A 420 6.15 -16.18 36.63
N LYS A 421 5.51 -15.35 37.46
CA LYS A 421 5.90 -13.94 37.64
C LYS A 421 6.83 -13.75 38.84
N THR A 422 8.06 -13.34 38.59
CA THR A 422 8.63 -12.17 39.28
C THR A 422 9.41 -11.30 38.29
N PHE A 423 9.19 -9.99 38.41
CA PHE A 423 9.75 -8.86 37.64
C PHE A 423 9.00 -8.37 36.39
N ILE A 424 8.90 -7.03 36.36
CA ILE A 424 8.01 -6.17 35.61
C ILE A 424 8.77 -5.55 34.42
N ASN A 425 8.03 -5.28 33.34
CA ASN A 425 8.40 -4.61 32.08
C ASN A 425 9.23 -5.42 31.08
N LEU A 426 8.57 -6.08 30.11
CA LEU A 426 9.18 -6.42 28.83
C LEU A 426 8.20 -6.25 27.64
N PRO A 427 8.64 -5.65 26.52
CA PRO A 427 7.85 -5.51 25.30
C PRO A 427 7.81 -6.80 24.48
N PHE A 428 6.76 -6.90 23.67
CA PHE A 428 6.42 -7.98 22.74
C PHE A 428 7.56 -8.26 21.74
N GLN A 429 8.00 -9.51 21.60
CA GLN A 429 8.80 -9.96 20.45
C GLN A 429 8.26 -11.27 19.88
N GLN A 430 7.91 -11.24 18.59
CA GLN A 430 8.26 -12.33 17.68
C GLN A 430 9.76 -12.58 17.86
N ASN A 431 10.18 -13.84 18.11
CA ASN A 431 11.58 -14.31 18.24
C ASN A 431 12.03 -14.78 19.63
N SER A 432 11.12 -15.35 20.44
CA SER A 432 11.53 -16.28 21.50
C SER A 432 12.14 -17.56 20.89
N PRO A 433 13.18 -18.16 21.50
CA PRO A 433 13.62 -19.51 21.17
C PRO A 433 12.45 -20.50 21.24
N PRO A 434 12.45 -21.57 20.44
CA PRO A 434 11.35 -22.52 20.44
C PRO A 434 11.36 -23.25 21.78
N TYR A 435 10.20 -23.38 22.41
CA TYR A 435 10.08 -24.28 23.57
C TYR A 435 9.82 -25.72 23.11
N MET A 436 9.35 -25.89 21.86
CA MET A 436 9.08 -27.20 21.27
C MET A 436 9.22 -27.20 19.75
N ILE A 437 9.80 -28.26 19.19
CA ILE A 437 9.70 -28.60 17.75
C ILE A 437 8.99 -29.95 17.65
N VAL A 438 7.96 -30.03 16.81
CA VAL A 438 7.09 -31.21 16.65
C VAL A 438 7.23 -31.76 15.24
N PHE A 439 7.56 -33.05 15.15
CA PHE A 439 7.68 -33.82 13.92
C PHE A 439 6.46 -34.71 13.76
N ASN A 440 5.56 -34.36 12.83
CA ASN A 440 4.32 -35.10 12.60
C ASN A 440 4.43 -36.16 11.50
N TYR A 441 3.87 -37.34 11.79
CA TYR A 441 3.78 -38.44 10.84
C TYR A 441 2.31 -38.83 10.62
N TYR A 442 1.94 -39.00 9.35
CA TYR A 442 0.61 -39.39 8.92
C TYR A 442 0.69 -40.63 8.02
N GLU A 443 -0.39 -41.42 8.00
CA GLU A 443 -0.60 -42.50 7.05
C GLU A 443 -2.05 -42.41 6.54
N ARG A 444 -2.23 -42.24 5.22
CA ARG A 444 -3.56 -42.13 4.58
C ARG A 444 -4.47 -41.12 5.30
N ASP A 445 -3.95 -39.91 5.50
CA ASP A 445 -4.60 -38.78 6.19
C ASP A 445 -4.94 -39.02 7.68
N SER A 446 -4.53 -40.15 8.25
CA SER A 446 -4.66 -40.44 9.67
C SER A 446 -3.36 -40.12 10.40
N PHE A 447 -3.45 -39.37 11.49
CA PHE A 447 -2.31 -39.10 12.36
C PHE A 447 -1.86 -40.41 13.04
N ILE A 448 -0.58 -40.77 12.89
CA ILE A 448 -0.03 -42.05 13.41
C ILE A 448 0.98 -41.88 14.55
N GLY A 449 1.35 -40.64 14.85
CA GLY A 449 2.28 -40.31 15.91
C GLY A 449 3.16 -39.12 15.57
N ALA A 450 3.85 -38.61 16.58
CA ALA A 450 4.78 -37.52 16.41
C ALA A 450 5.83 -37.49 17.51
N THR A 451 6.94 -36.84 17.17
CA THR A 451 8.08 -36.68 18.06
C THR A 451 8.24 -35.22 18.41
N ASN A 452 8.25 -34.92 19.71
CA ASN A 452 8.39 -33.59 20.25
C ASN A 452 9.82 -33.43 20.80
N LEU A 453 10.54 -32.42 20.31
CA LEU A 453 11.78 -31.95 20.91
C LEU A 453 11.42 -30.78 21.82
N ILE A 454 11.44 -31.03 23.13
CA ILE A 454 11.06 -30.06 24.17
C ILE A 454 12.33 -29.45 24.73
N PHE A 455 12.39 -28.13 24.79
CA PHE A 455 13.53 -27.41 25.30
C PHE A 455 13.21 -26.89 26.70
N GLU A 456 14.05 -27.20 27.69
CA GLU A 456 13.86 -26.67 29.05
C GLU A 456 14.32 -25.21 29.12
N GLU A 457 13.56 -24.37 29.83
CA GLU A 457 13.76 -22.92 29.83
C GLU A 457 15.16 -22.52 30.29
N ASP A 458 15.70 -23.20 31.31
CA ASP A 458 17.07 -22.97 31.81
C ASP A 458 18.14 -23.35 30.79
N ASP A 459 17.97 -24.47 30.09
CA ASP A 459 18.92 -24.96 29.08
C ASP A 459 18.91 -24.06 27.83
N ILE A 460 17.73 -23.61 27.39
CA ILE A 460 17.60 -22.62 26.31
C ILE A 460 18.25 -21.31 26.71
N SER A 461 17.89 -20.79 27.89
CA SER A 461 18.38 -19.51 28.38
C SER A 461 19.89 -19.53 28.50
N GLN A 462 20.49 -20.61 29.02
CA GLN A 462 21.94 -20.77 29.08
C GLN A 462 22.58 -20.91 27.69
N THR A 463 21.98 -21.69 26.79
CA THR A 463 22.49 -21.89 25.43
C THR A 463 22.50 -20.57 24.67
N PHE A 464 21.40 -19.81 24.68
CA PHE A 464 21.33 -18.49 24.05
C PHE A 464 22.16 -17.42 24.76
N LYS A 465 22.26 -17.42 26.11
CA LYS A 465 23.20 -16.55 26.86
C LYS A 465 24.68 -16.87 26.58
N SER A 466 25.00 -18.12 26.25
CA SER A 466 26.35 -18.49 25.83
C SER A 466 26.67 -17.96 24.43
N LEU A 467 25.65 -17.78 23.58
CA LEU A 467 25.74 -17.14 22.27
C LEU A 467 25.86 -15.61 22.37
N ASP A 468 25.35 -14.97 23.43
CA ASP A 468 25.60 -13.53 23.72
C ASP A 468 27.10 -13.21 23.90
N LYS A 469 27.95 -14.22 24.16
CA LYS A 469 29.42 -14.10 24.22
C LYS A 469 30.10 -14.27 22.85
N LEU A 470 29.36 -14.63 21.80
CA LEU A 470 29.82 -14.55 20.41
C LEU A 470 29.63 -13.12 19.90
N LYS A 471 30.48 -12.64 18.99
CA LYS A 471 30.32 -11.29 18.41
C LYS A 471 28.88 -11.12 17.90
N GLN A 472 28.21 -10.05 18.34
CA GLN A 472 26.88 -9.68 17.88
C GLN A 472 26.80 -9.72 16.35
N GLY A 473 25.78 -10.39 15.81
CA GLY A 473 25.34 -10.17 14.44
C GLY A 473 25.77 -11.16 13.34
N ALA A 474 26.14 -12.40 13.64
CA ALA A 474 26.07 -13.44 12.60
C ALA A 474 24.72 -14.17 12.68
N PRO A 475 24.07 -14.48 11.54
CA PRO A 475 22.88 -15.32 11.54
C PRO A 475 23.20 -16.65 12.23
N LEU A 476 22.32 -17.04 13.15
CA LEU A 476 22.42 -18.31 13.86
C LEU A 476 21.65 -19.36 13.07
N GLU A 477 22.30 -20.46 12.72
CA GLU A 477 21.67 -21.61 12.09
C GLU A 477 21.38 -22.66 13.17
N MET A 478 20.11 -23.01 13.39
CA MET A 478 19.76 -24.15 14.23
C MET A 478 19.71 -25.40 13.35
N GLU A 479 20.83 -26.11 13.26
CA GLU A 479 20.89 -27.38 12.55
C GLU A 479 20.25 -28.47 13.40
N VAL A 480 19.18 -29.08 12.90
CA VAL A 480 18.53 -30.24 13.50
C VAL A 480 18.85 -31.46 12.64
N LYS A 481 19.78 -32.31 13.10
CA LYS A 481 20.10 -33.57 12.41
C LYS A 481 19.22 -34.69 12.91
N ILE A 482 18.72 -35.48 11.96
CA ILE A 482 17.79 -36.58 12.20
C ILE A 482 18.48 -37.87 11.76
N GLY A 483 18.69 -38.77 12.72
CA GLY A 483 19.37 -40.05 12.55
C GLY A 483 18.43 -41.18 12.12
N ILE A 484 19.03 -42.33 11.81
CA ILE A 484 18.33 -43.52 11.29
C ILE A 484 17.55 -44.26 12.39
N ALA A 485 18.08 -44.27 13.62
CA ALA A 485 17.41 -44.88 14.76
C ALA A 485 16.24 -44.02 15.24
N PRO A 486 15.13 -44.63 15.71
CA PRO A 486 14.07 -43.90 16.39
C PRO A 486 14.66 -43.00 17.50
N HIS A 487 14.19 -41.76 17.59
CA HIS A 487 14.61 -40.78 18.61
C HIS A 487 16.06 -40.28 18.49
N SER A 488 16.73 -40.55 17.36
CA SER A 488 18.06 -40.01 17.09
C SER A 488 17.96 -38.58 16.55
N PHE A 489 18.03 -37.60 17.43
CA PHE A 489 18.10 -36.18 17.08
C PHE A 489 19.37 -35.57 17.64
N SER A 490 19.95 -34.61 16.93
CA SER A 490 20.91 -33.68 17.51
C SER A 490 20.61 -32.28 17.02
N ILE A 491 20.71 -31.30 17.91
CA ILE A 491 20.49 -29.90 17.58
C ILE A 491 21.78 -29.16 17.85
N THR A 492 22.25 -28.43 16.85
CA THR A 492 23.45 -27.60 16.94
C THR A 492 23.12 -26.20 16.49
N LEU A 493 23.40 -25.21 17.33
CA LEU A 493 23.39 -23.82 16.93
C LEU A 493 24.75 -23.47 16.33
N LYS A 494 24.77 -23.12 15.05
CA LYS A 494 25.96 -22.69 14.32
C LYS A 494 25.93 -21.18 14.13
N GLY A 495 27.06 -20.54 14.36
CA GLY A 495 27.22 -19.11 14.09
C GLY A 495 28.63 -18.64 14.39
N ASN A 496 29.15 -17.70 13.59
CA ASN A 496 30.51 -17.14 13.76
C ASN A 496 31.64 -18.20 13.80
N GLY A 497 31.53 -19.27 13.00
CA GLY A 497 32.53 -20.36 12.97
C GLY A 497 32.58 -21.21 14.24
N LYS A 498 31.56 -21.11 15.11
CA LYS A 498 31.39 -21.96 16.29
C LYS A 498 30.10 -22.75 16.20
N GLU A 499 30.12 -23.92 16.83
CA GLU A 499 29.01 -24.84 16.92
C GLU A 499 28.73 -25.10 18.40
N VAL A 500 27.49 -24.86 18.84
CA VAL A 500 27.06 -25.07 20.23
C VAL A 500 25.95 -26.12 20.22
N PRO A 501 26.15 -27.29 20.85
CA PRO A 501 25.08 -28.28 20.97
C PRO A 501 23.96 -27.76 21.87
N VAL A 502 22.72 -27.97 21.45
CA VAL A 502 21.52 -27.57 22.19
C VAL A 502 20.95 -28.79 22.91
N LYS A 503 20.66 -28.64 24.20
CA LYS A 503 19.97 -29.67 24.98
C LYS A 503 18.48 -29.61 24.76
N PHE A 504 17.85 -30.77 24.71
CA PHE A 504 16.41 -30.94 24.59
C PHE A 504 16.01 -32.31 25.15
N LYS A 505 14.73 -32.48 25.44
CA LYS A 505 14.09 -33.76 25.79
C LYS A 505 13.26 -34.23 24.60
N THR A 506 13.35 -35.51 24.29
CA THR A 506 12.51 -36.16 23.27
C THR A 506 11.28 -36.76 23.93
N TYR A 507 10.09 -36.50 23.38
CA TYR A 507 8.85 -37.14 23.80
C TYR A 507 8.05 -37.59 22.59
N ASP A 508 7.68 -38.86 22.54
CA ASP A 508 6.85 -39.39 21.46
C ASP A 508 5.42 -39.56 21.92
N TRP A 509 4.51 -39.18 21.04
CA TRP A 509 3.10 -39.49 21.15
C TRP A 509 2.70 -40.37 19.97
N LYS A 510 1.86 -41.35 20.24
CA LYS A 510 1.23 -42.19 19.23
C LYS A 510 -0.25 -41.87 19.18
#